data_AF-A0A6A2X569-F1
#
_entry.id   AF-A0A6A2X569-F1
#
_cell.length_a   1.000
_cell.length_b   1.000
_cell.length_c   1.000
_cell.angle_alpha   90.00
_cell.angle_beta   90.00
_cell.angle_gamma   90.00
#
_symmetry.space_group_name_H-M   'P 1'
#
loop_
_entity.id
_entity.type
_entity.pdbx_description
1 polymer ?
#
loop_
_entity_poly.entity_id
_entity_poly.type
_entity_poly.pdbx_seq_one_letter_code
_entity_poly.pdbx_strand_id
1 'polypeptide(L)'
;MSISIFPIVLIDGPYGAPAQDYKKYEVVLLAGLGIGATPMISIVKDIVNIIRAKEEEEESVSGGLEKGNGVVEINRTSSSSSSNSKRRESFKTRRAYFYWVTREQGSFDWFKGIMNEVAEMDHNHVIELHNYCTSLYEEGDARSALITMLQSLNHAKKGVDIVSGPRVKSHFAKPNWRSVYKQIAVNHNNSRVGMYQWRI
;
A
#
# COMPACT_ATOMS: atom_id res chain seq x y z
N MET A 1 9.60 47.08 3.74
CA MET A 1 8.82 45.83 3.74
C MET A 1 9.20 45.06 2.48
N SER A 2 9.80 43.87 2.63
CA SER A 2 10.19 43.01 1.50
C SER A 2 8.98 42.19 1.05
N ILE A 3 8.52 42.38 -0.19
CA ILE A 3 7.46 41.57 -0.79
C ILE A 3 8.11 40.23 -1.17
N SER A 4 7.76 39.16 -0.45
CA SER A 4 8.19 37.81 -0.81
C SER A 4 7.38 37.36 -2.03
N ILE A 5 8.04 37.32 -3.18
CA ILE A 5 7.47 36.81 -4.44
C ILE A 5 7.69 35.31 -4.43
N PHE A 6 6.64 34.54 -4.18
CA PHE A 6 6.71 33.08 -4.29
C PHE A 6 6.69 32.67 -5.77
N PRO A 7 7.41 31.59 -6.14
CA PRO A 7 7.41 31.09 -7.50
C PRO A 7 6.06 30.46 -7.87
N ILE A 8 5.69 30.60 -9.15
CA ILE A 8 4.52 29.93 -9.73
C ILE A 8 4.91 28.48 -10.03
N VAL A 9 4.21 27.53 -9.42
CA VAL A 9 4.42 26.10 -9.64
C VAL A 9 3.39 25.62 -10.67
N LEU A 10 3.85 25.16 -11.83
CA LEU A 10 3.03 24.48 -12.82
C LEU A 10 3.22 22.96 -12.67
N ILE A 11 2.12 22.24 -12.51
CA ILE A 11 2.10 20.78 -12.38
C ILE A 11 1.36 20.23 -13.59
N ASP A 12 2.09 19.57 -14.49
CA ASP A 12 1.46 18.75 -15.51
C ASP A 12 0.79 17.55 -14.84
N GLY A 13 -0.46 17.29 -15.22
CA GLY A 13 -1.25 16.19 -14.68
C GLY A 13 -0.55 14.83 -14.89
N PRO A 14 -0.87 13.81 -14.08
CA PRO A 14 -0.16 12.54 -14.15
C PRO A 14 -0.37 11.87 -15.52
N TYR A 15 0.73 11.71 -16.27
CA TYR A 15 0.78 10.81 -17.41
C TYR A 15 0.53 9.40 -16.89
N GLY A 16 -0.48 8.70 -17.42
CA GLY A 16 -0.92 7.39 -16.93
C GLY A 16 0.22 6.39 -16.87
N ALA A 17 0.81 6.23 -15.68
CA ALA A 17 1.92 5.32 -15.48
C ALA A 17 1.39 3.86 -15.50
N PRO A 18 2.16 2.89 -16.00
CA PRO A 18 1.81 1.45 -15.94
C PRO A 18 1.39 0.99 -14.53
N ALA A 19 1.90 1.68 -13.51
CA ALA A 19 1.59 1.48 -12.10
C ALA A 19 0.20 1.96 -11.66
N GLN A 20 -0.69 2.43 -12.55
CA GLN A 20 -2.09 2.77 -12.19
C GLN A 20 -3.04 1.56 -12.30
N ASP A 21 -2.62 0.48 -12.95
CA ASP A 21 -3.46 -0.67 -13.26
C ASP A 21 -3.67 -1.65 -12.09
N TYR A 22 -3.05 -1.42 -10.92
CA TYR A 22 -3.15 -2.31 -9.75
C TYR A 22 -4.60 -2.53 -9.33
N LYS A 23 -5.45 -1.51 -9.53
CA LYS A 23 -6.89 -1.52 -9.22
C LYS A 23 -7.65 -2.64 -9.94
N LYS A 24 -7.11 -3.17 -11.05
CA LYS A 24 -7.73 -4.23 -11.88
C LYS A 24 -7.38 -5.64 -11.42
N TYR A 25 -6.43 -5.78 -10.50
CA TYR A 25 -5.96 -7.05 -9.97
C TYR A 25 -6.49 -7.30 -8.57
N GLU A 26 -6.82 -8.55 -8.27
CA GLU A 26 -7.32 -8.95 -6.94
C GLU A 26 -6.18 -9.02 -5.93
N VAL A 27 -5.02 -9.46 -6.40
CA VAL A 27 -3.78 -9.53 -5.61
C VAL A 27 -2.74 -8.67 -6.29
N VAL A 28 -2.03 -7.86 -5.51
CA VAL A 28 -0.96 -6.99 -6.02
C VAL A 28 0.35 -7.39 -5.36
N LEU A 29 1.40 -7.57 -6.15
CA LEU A 29 2.76 -7.80 -5.68
C LEU A 29 3.64 -6.64 -6.12
N LEU A 30 4.17 -5.91 -5.14
CA LEU A 30 5.03 -4.74 -5.30
C LEU A 30 6.45 -5.10 -4.85
N ALA A 31 7.45 -4.90 -5.69
CA ALA A 31 8.86 -5.15 -5.38
C ALA A 31 9.73 -3.92 -5.64
N GLY A 32 10.12 -3.21 -4.58
CA GLY A 32 10.92 -1.99 -4.64
C GLY A 32 12.38 -2.24 -4.28
N LEU A 33 13.32 -1.87 -5.14
CA LEU A 33 14.76 -1.97 -4.88
C LEU A 33 15.35 -0.61 -4.48
N GLY A 34 15.99 -0.51 -3.31
CA GLY A 34 16.62 0.72 -2.82
C GLY A 34 15.64 1.89 -2.74
N ILE A 35 16.03 3.06 -3.26
CA ILE A 35 15.17 4.25 -3.37
C ILE A 35 13.96 4.05 -4.31
N GLY A 36 13.99 2.99 -5.13
CA GLY A 36 12.90 2.59 -6.03
C GLY A 36 11.63 2.13 -5.31
N ALA A 37 11.65 2.08 -3.98
CA ALA A 37 10.49 1.76 -3.15
C ALA A 37 9.52 2.94 -3.00
N THR A 38 9.98 4.18 -3.13
CA THR A 38 9.18 5.41 -2.98
C THR A 38 7.91 5.43 -3.86
N PRO A 39 7.96 5.17 -5.18
CA PRO A 39 6.74 5.14 -5.99
C PRO A 39 5.76 4.05 -5.55
N MET A 40 6.25 2.93 -5.00
CA MET A 40 5.40 1.83 -4.55
C MET A 40 4.70 2.11 -3.22
N ILE A 41 5.34 2.88 -2.33
CA ILE A 41 4.71 3.33 -1.08
C ILE A 41 3.42 4.09 -1.39
N SER A 42 3.43 4.95 -2.42
CA SER A 42 2.23 5.69 -2.82
C SER A 42 1.09 4.76 -3.21
N ILE A 43 1.39 3.67 -3.94
CA ILE A 43 0.40 2.65 -4.32
C ILE A 43 -0.13 1.93 -3.08
N VAL A 44 0.75 1.55 -2.15
CA VAL A 44 0.36 0.88 -0.90
C VAL A 44 -0.58 1.76 -0.07
N LYS A 45 -0.24 3.04 0.13
CA LYS A 45 -1.10 4.00 0.84
C LYS A 45 -2.45 4.19 0.14
N ASP A 46 -2.46 4.26 -1.20
CA ASP A 46 -3.70 4.38 -1.97
C ASP A 46 -4.60 3.15 -1.82
N ILE A 47 -4.04 1.93 -1.83
CA ILE A 47 -4.80 0.68 -1.60
C ILE A 47 -5.48 0.72 -0.23
N VAL A 48 -4.75 1.07 0.83
CA VAL A 48 -5.29 1.14 2.19
C VAL A 48 -6.40 2.19 2.29
N ASN A 49 -6.17 3.38 1.74
CA ASN A 49 -7.16 4.46 1.75
C ASN A 49 -8.43 4.11 0.98
N ILE A 50 -8.32 3.47 -0.19
CA ILE A 50 -9.48 3.07 -0.99
C ILE A 50 -10.33 2.03 -0.25
N ILE A 51 -9.69 1.05 0.40
CA ILE A 51 -10.41 0.01 1.13
C ILE A 51 -11.15 0.61 2.32
N ARG A 52 -10.49 1.49 3.08
CA ARG A 52 -11.13 2.20 4.19
C ARG A 52 -12.33 3.03 3.75
N ALA A 53 -12.18 3.79 2.65
CA ALA A 53 -13.28 4.59 2.11
C ALA A 53 -14.48 3.75 1.67
N LYS A 54 -14.24 2.55 1.12
CA LYS A 54 -15.33 1.62 0.76
C LYS A 54 -16.07 1.09 1.99
N GLU A 55 -15.35 0.79 3.06
CA GLU A 55 -15.94 0.30 4.31
C GLU A 55 -16.82 1.40 4.95
N GLU A 56 -16.34 2.64 4.99
CA GLU A 56 -17.11 3.81 5.45
C GLU A 56 -18.40 4.02 4.62
N GLU A 57 -18.35 3.84 3.29
CA GLU A 57 -19.52 3.91 2.42
C GLU A 57 -20.51 2.75 2.69
N GLU A 58 -20.04 1.51 2.86
CA GLU A 58 -20.89 0.33 3.12
C GLU A 58 -21.60 0.40 4.49
N GLU A 59 -20.90 0.88 5.52
CA GLU A 59 -21.49 1.10 6.86
C GLU A 59 -22.62 2.14 6.83
N SER A 60 -22.41 3.26 6.11
CA SER A 60 -23.40 4.33 5.99
C SER A 60 -24.70 3.90 5.30
N VAL A 61 -24.62 2.94 4.37
CA VAL A 61 -25.79 2.38 3.67
C VAL A 61 -26.54 1.35 4.53
N SER A 62 -25.81 0.58 5.34
CA SER A 62 -26.40 -0.42 6.24
C SER A 62 -27.13 0.19 7.45
N GLY A 63 -26.76 1.41 7.88
CA GLY A 63 -27.38 2.11 9.00
C GLY A 63 -28.70 2.86 8.68
N GLY A 64 -29.15 2.86 7.42
CA GLY A 64 -30.25 3.71 6.94
C GLY A 64 -31.64 3.07 6.84
N LEU A 65 -31.84 1.81 7.26
CA LEU A 65 -33.12 1.11 7.12
C LEU A 65 -33.90 1.03 8.45
N GLU A 66 -34.39 2.17 8.94
CA GLU A 66 -35.59 2.19 9.79
C GLU A 66 -36.63 3.24 9.31
N LYS A 67 -37.77 2.70 8.85
CA LYS A 67 -39.12 3.28 8.69
C LYS A 67 -39.40 4.38 7.66
N GLY A 68 -40.24 4.02 6.68
CA GLY A 68 -41.15 4.95 5.99
C GLY A 68 -41.74 4.43 4.68
N ASN A 69 -42.77 3.58 4.74
CA ASN A 69 -43.60 3.24 3.58
C ASN A 69 -44.55 4.42 3.24
N GLY A 70 -44.51 4.91 2.01
CA GLY A 70 -45.48 5.85 1.45
C GLY A 70 -45.26 6.05 -0.05
N VAL A 71 -46.19 5.52 -0.86
CA VAL A 71 -46.17 5.54 -2.34
C VAL A 71 -46.79 6.85 -2.89
N VAL A 72 -46.52 7.14 -4.18
CA VAL A 72 -47.20 8.08 -5.13
C VAL A 72 -46.50 9.46 -5.28
N GLU A 73 -46.17 10.07 -6.44
CA GLU A 73 -46.08 9.74 -7.88
C GLU A 73 -45.53 11.02 -8.64
N ILE A 74 -45.14 10.86 -9.92
CA ILE A 74 -45.12 11.86 -11.03
C ILE A 74 -43.87 12.73 -11.31
N ASN A 75 -43.25 12.41 -12.47
CA ASN A 75 -42.54 13.18 -13.51
C ASN A 75 -41.91 14.55 -13.21
N ARG A 76 -40.61 14.68 -13.55
CA ARG A 76 -40.06 15.92 -14.15
C ARG A 76 -39.13 15.63 -15.32
N THR A 77 -39.36 16.44 -16.35
CA THR A 77 -38.77 16.53 -17.67
C THR A 77 -37.27 16.86 -17.69
N SER A 78 -36.60 16.23 -18.66
CA SER A 78 -35.45 16.74 -19.45
C SER A 78 -34.34 17.50 -18.73
N SER A 79 -33.17 16.88 -18.64
CA SER A 79 -31.95 17.51 -19.14
C SER A 79 -30.93 16.42 -19.49
N SER A 80 -30.54 16.41 -20.76
CA SER A 80 -29.39 15.69 -21.27
C SER A 80 -28.12 16.27 -20.63
N SER A 81 -27.83 15.88 -19.40
CA SER A 81 -26.49 16.00 -18.84
C SER A 81 -25.71 14.79 -19.36
N SER A 82 -24.97 15.04 -20.43
CA SER A 82 -23.89 14.23 -20.94
C SER A 82 -23.22 13.46 -19.81
N SER A 83 -23.59 12.19 -19.69
CA SER A 83 -23.09 11.25 -18.70
C SER A 83 -21.62 11.03 -19.01
N ASN A 84 -20.77 11.89 -18.47
CA ASN A 84 -19.34 11.64 -18.35
C ASN A 84 -19.17 10.56 -17.26
N SER A 85 -19.72 9.38 -17.55
CA SER A 85 -19.37 8.12 -16.94
C SER A 85 -17.97 7.76 -17.43
N LYS A 86 -16.98 8.56 -17.00
CA LYS A 86 -15.64 8.01 -16.82
C LYS A 86 -15.84 6.80 -15.93
N ARG A 87 -15.91 5.61 -16.53
CA ARG A 87 -15.99 4.31 -15.85
C ARG A 87 -15.03 4.42 -14.66
N ARG A 88 -15.54 4.59 -13.44
CA ARG A 88 -14.74 4.37 -12.24
C ARG A 88 -14.44 2.89 -12.31
N GLU A 89 -13.24 2.57 -12.79
CA GLU A 89 -12.79 1.21 -12.94
C GLU A 89 -12.94 0.54 -11.57
N SER A 90 -13.72 -0.53 -11.50
CA SER A 90 -14.06 -1.17 -10.23
C SER A 90 -12.76 -1.59 -9.54
N PHE A 91 -12.47 -1.04 -8.37
CA PHE A 91 -11.30 -1.43 -7.58
C PHE A 91 -11.49 -2.86 -7.08
N LYS A 92 -10.62 -3.78 -7.51
CA LYS A 92 -10.69 -5.23 -7.22
C LYS A 92 -9.68 -5.71 -6.18
N THR A 93 -8.67 -4.90 -5.85
CA THR A 93 -7.59 -5.34 -4.97
C THR A 93 -8.10 -5.66 -3.57
N ARG A 94 -7.80 -6.88 -3.09
CA ARG A 94 -8.15 -7.38 -1.76
C ARG A 94 -6.93 -7.79 -0.94
N ARG A 95 -5.78 -7.96 -1.60
CA ARG A 95 -4.51 -8.28 -0.94
C ARG A 95 -3.37 -7.57 -1.68
N ALA A 96 -2.44 -7.00 -0.93
CA ALA A 96 -1.19 -6.52 -1.48
C ALA A 96 0.01 -7.10 -0.71
N TYR A 97 1.06 -7.40 -1.44
CA TYR A 97 2.35 -7.82 -0.91
C TYR A 97 3.38 -6.77 -1.31
N PHE A 98 4.08 -6.21 -0.33
CA PHE A 98 5.14 -5.25 -0.61
C PHE A 98 6.48 -5.80 -0.12
N TYR A 99 7.40 -5.96 -1.06
CA TYR A 99 8.76 -6.41 -0.84
C TYR A 99 9.71 -5.24 -1.09
N TRP A 100 10.21 -4.65 -0.02
CA TRP A 100 11.32 -3.71 -0.10
C TRP A 100 12.64 -4.47 0.03
N VAL A 101 13.56 -4.26 -0.91
CA VAL A 101 14.90 -4.87 -0.87
C VAL A 101 15.94 -3.75 -0.92
N THR A 102 16.81 -3.69 0.08
CA THR A 102 17.85 -2.66 0.18
C THR A 102 19.21 -3.26 0.56
N ARG A 103 20.28 -2.56 0.20
CA ARG A 103 21.65 -2.79 0.70
C ARG A 103 22.09 -1.70 1.68
N GLU A 104 21.37 -0.59 1.74
CA GLU A 104 21.80 0.60 2.46
C GLU A 104 21.21 0.63 3.87
N GLN A 105 22.08 0.67 4.88
CA GLN A 105 21.65 0.84 6.28
C GLN A 105 21.11 2.25 6.56
N GLY A 106 21.62 3.29 5.89
CA GLY A 106 21.20 4.68 6.11
C GLY A 106 19.77 5.00 5.65
N SER A 107 19.19 4.15 4.80
CA SER A 107 17.82 4.31 4.30
C SER A 107 16.76 3.71 5.22
N PHE A 108 17.15 3.11 6.35
CA PHE A 108 16.23 2.38 7.22
C PHE A 108 15.32 3.26 8.05
N ASP A 109 15.82 4.36 8.62
CA ASP A 109 15.05 5.12 9.60
C ASP A 109 13.86 5.83 8.98
N TRP A 110 14.05 6.49 7.82
CA TRP A 110 12.96 7.13 7.11
C TRP A 110 11.95 6.10 6.58
N PHE A 111 12.44 4.98 6.03
CA PHE A 111 11.58 3.97 5.43
C PHE A 111 10.79 3.18 6.47
N LYS A 112 11.40 2.93 7.63
CA LYS A 112 10.72 2.33 8.79
C LYS A 112 9.56 3.21 9.25
N GLY A 113 9.73 4.53 9.32
CA GLY A 113 8.64 5.46 9.65
C GLY A 113 7.45 5.27 8.70
N ILE A 114 7.72 5.21 7.40
CA ILE A 114 6.70 4.97 6.37
C ILE A 114 6.04 3.59 6.50
N MET A 115 6.82 2.54 6.74
CA MET A 115 6.29 1.17 6.87
C MET A 115 5.42 1.04 8.12
N ASN A 116 5.80 1.70 9.21
CA ASN A 116 4.99 1.76 10.42
C ASN A 116 3.68 2.53 10.18
N GLU A 117 3.74 3.68 9.51
CA GLU A 117 2.55 4.45 9.15
C GLU A 117 1.58 3.61 8.31
N VAL A 118 2.06 2.95 7.26
CA VAL A 118 1.25 2.04 6.44
C VAL A 118 0.66 0.92 7.28
N ALA A 119 1.47 0.31 8.13
CA ALA A 119 1.05 -0.78 9.01
C ALA A 119 -0.02 -0.33 10.01
N GLU A 120 0.05 0.90 10.53
CA GLU A 120 -0.95 1.50 11.42
C GLU A 120 -2.25 1.83 10.68
N MET A 121 -2.16 2.30 9.44
CA MET A 121 -3.34 2.59 8.61
C MET A 121 -4.09 1.32 8.17
N ASP A 122 -3.38 0.20 7.98
CA ASP A 122 -3.94 -1.07 7.52
C ASP A 122 -4.56 -1.89 8.66
N HIS A 123 -5.81 -1.56 9.00
CA HIS A 123 -6.57 -2.24 10.06
C HIS A 123 -7.03 -3.65 9.66
N ASN A 124 -7.22 -3.87 8.36
CA ASN A 124 -7.84 -5.08 7.82
C ASN A 124 -6.78 -6.09 7.32
N HIS A 125 -5.50 -5.80 7.58
CA HIS A 125 -4.37 -6.63 7.21
C HIS A 125 -4.35 -6.96 5.70
N VAL A 126 -4.69 -5.97 4.88
CA VAL A 126 -4.67 -6.06 3.41
C VAL A 126 -3.24 -6.11 2.90
N ILE A 127 -2.33 -5.40 3.56
CA ILE A 127 -0.94 -5.20 3.12
C ILE A 127 -0.02 -6.10 3.93
N GLU A 128 0.65 -7.02 3.25
CA GLU A 128 1.73 -7.80 3.81
C GLU A 128 3.08 -7.17 3.48
N LEU A 129 3.75 -6.66 4.50
CA LEU A 129 4.98 -5.89 4.39
C LEU A 129 6.22 -6.78 4.64
N HIS A 130 7.13 -6.83 3.67
CA HIS A 130 8.39 -7.55 3.74
C HIS A 130 9.57 -6.61 3.47
N ASN A 131 10.53 -6.60 4.39
CA ASN A 131 11.76 -5.83 4.26
C ASN A 131 12.95 -6.79 4.16
N TYR A 132 13.75 -6.69 3.11
CA TYR A 132 14.94 -7.49 2.88
C TYR A 132 16.18 -6.61 2.88
N CYS A 133 17.02 -6.76 3.91
CA CYS A 133 18.34 -6.14 3.96
C CYS A 133 19.40 -7.14 3.44
N THR A 134 20.10 -6.75 2.38
CA THR A 134 21.00 -7.64 1.61
C THR A 134 22.48 -7.35 1.80
N SER A 135 22.86 -6.39 2.65
CA SER A 135 24.25 -5.99 2.90
C SER A 135 24.99 -6.84 3.95
N LEU A 136 24.36 -7.86 4.52
CA LEU A 136 24.92 -8.66 5.62
C LEU A 136 25.88 -9.79 5.19
N TYR A 137 26.45 -9.73 3.99
CA TYR A 137 27.39 -10.76 3.50
C TYR A 137 28.86 -10.47 3.83
N GLU A 138 29.17 -9.45 4.63
CA GLU A 138 30.53 -9.25 5.16
C GLU A 138 30.61 -9.71 6.62
N GLU A 139 31.32 -10.83 6.79
CA GLU A 139 31.37 -11.71 7.96
C GLU A 139 32.17 -11.07 9.11
N GLY A 140 31.67 -9.96 9.66
CA GLY A 140 32.29 -9.27 10.80
C GLY A 140 31.40 -8.21 11.45
N ASP A 141 30.64 -7.46 10.65
CA ASP A 141 29.70 -6.42 11.12
C ASP A 141 28.23 -6.88 11.11
N ALA A 142 27.95 -7.99 10.41
CA ALA A 142 26.60 -8.47 10.19
C ALA A 142 25.80 -8.72 11.49
N ARG A 143 26.45 -9.19 12.56
CA ARG A 143 25.78 -9.46 13.85
C ARG A 143 25.39 -8.18 14.58
N SER A 144 26.24 -7.15 14.54
CA SER A 144 26.00 -5.86 15.20
C SER A 144 24.99 -5.04 14.41
N ALA A 145 25.10 -4.98 13.08
CA ALA A 145 24.10 -4.38 12.21
C ALA A 145 22.72 -5.06 12.34
N LEU A 146 22.70 -6.40 12.41
CA LEU A 146 21.50 -7.20 12.68
C LEU A 146 20.89 -6.87 14.03
N ILE A 147 21.71 -6.82 15.10
CA ILE A 147 21.24 -6.49 16.46
C ILE A 147 20.70 -5.06 16.51
N THR A 148 21.41 -4.07 15.97
CA THR A 148 20.96 -2.67 15.92
C THR A 148 19.67 -2.52 15.14
N MET A 149 19.53 -3.22 14.02
CA MET A 149 18.31 -3.19 13.21
C MET A 149 17.14 -3.93 13.90
N LEU A 150 17.39 -5.07 14.54
CA LEU A 150 16.37 -5.77 15.36
C LEU A 150 15.97 -4.94 16.58
N GLN A 151 16.92 -4.28 17.23
CA GLN A 151 16.67 -3.36 18.34
C GLN A 151 15.86 -2.16 17.87
N SER A 152 16.20 -1.55 16.73
CA SER A 152 15.43 -0.42 16.19
C SER A 152 14.00 -0.85 15.86
N LEU A 153 13.80 -2.03 15.25
CA LEU A 153 12.47 -2.58 14.96
C LEU A 153 11.66 -2.91 16.23
N ASN A 154 12.29 -3.46 17.26
CA ASN A 154 11.64 -3.78 18.54
C ASN A 154 11.40 -2.54 19.42
N HIS A 155 12.21 -1.49 19.30
CA HIS A 155 11.98 -0.22 20.01
C HIS A 155 10.70 0.49 19.52
N ALA A 156 10.21 0.15 18.32
CA ALA A 156 8.91 0.59 17.81
C ALA A 156 7.72 -0.23 18.37
N LYS A 157 7.96 -1.29 19.14
CA LYS A 157 6.93 -2.16 19.74
C LYS A 157 6.55 -1.81 21.18
N LYS A 158 6.97 -0.68 21.74
CA LYS A 158 6.41 -0.21 23.01
C LYS A 158 4.98 0.31 22.77
N GLY A 159 4.02 -0.60 22.64
CA GLY A 159 2.59 -0.27 22.72
C GLY A 159 1.61 -1.17 21.96
N VAL A 160 2.03 -2.05 21.04
CA VAL A 160 1.07 -2.73 20.14
C VAL A 160 1.26 -4.25 20.14
N ASP A 161 0.25 -4.92 20.70
CA ASP A 161 -0.23 -6.28 20.47
C ASP A 161 0.82 -7.41 20.33
N ILE A 162 0.99 -8.19 21.41
CA ILE A 162 1.94 -9.30 21.53
C ILE A 162 1.46 -10.55 20.75
N VAL A 163 0.18 -10.62 20.37
CA VAL A 163 -0.44 -11.86 19.86
C VAL A 163 -0.44 -11.93 18.32
N SER A 164 -0.40 -10.79 17.62
CA SER A 164 -0.55 -10.72 16.16
C SER A 164 0.77 -10.78 15.36
N GLY A 165 1.92 -10.81 16.04
CA GLY A 165 3.23 -10.74 15.39
C GLY A 165 3.57 -9.35 14.81
N PRO A 166 4.80 -9.12 14.33
CA PRO A 166 5.17 -7.83 13.75
C PRO A 166 4.42 -7.57 12.44
N ARG A 167 3.78 -6.39 12.32
CA ARG A 167 3.09 -5.94 11.09
C ARG A 167 4.02 -5.85 9.87
N VAL A 168 5.33 -5.74 10.10
CA VAL A 168 6.38 -5.73 9.07
C VAL A 168 7.33 -6.91 9.29
N LYS A 169 7.50 -7.76 8.27
CA LYS A 169 8.40 -8.92 8.30
C LYS A 169 9.77 -8.53 7.78
N SER A 170 10.79 -8.57 8.64
CA SER A 170 12.17 -8.25 8.26
C SER A 170 12.99 -9.50 7.98
N HIS A 171 13.78 -9.45 6.91
CA HIS A 171 14.59 -10.54 6.36
C HIS A 171 15.99 -10.03 6.07
N PHE A 172 16.97 -10.90 6.27
CA PHE A 172 18.40 -10.57 6.20
C PHE A 172 19.10 -11.42 5.15
N ALA A 173 18.53 -11.41 3.96
CA ALA A 173 18.94 -12.20 2.83
C ALA A 173 18.41 -11.55 1.55
N LYS A 174 18.68 -12.16 0.40
CA LYS A 174 17.91 -11.86 -0.81
C LYS A 174 16.59 -12.64 -0.78
N PRO A 175 15.48 -12.07 -1.25
CA PRO A 175 14.22 -12.79 -1.38
C PRO A 175 14.37 -13.96 -2.37
N ASN A 176 13.89 -15.14 -1.98
CA ASN A 176 13.72 -16.24 -2.91
C ASN A 176 12.41 -16.04 -3.69
N TRP A 177 12.49 -15.33 -4.81
CA TRP A 177 11.32 -14.98 -5.62
C TRP A 177 10.53 -16.20 -6.07
N ARG A 178 11.17 -17.33 -6.36
CA ARG A 178 10.48 -18.57 -6.73
C ARG A 178 9.56 -19.05 -5.61
N SER A 179 10.04 -19.03 -4.38
CA SER A 179 9.24 -19.37 -3.20
C SER A 179 8.12 -18.36 -2.96
N VAL A 180 8.41 -17.06 -3.11
CA VAL A 180 7.40 -15.99 -2.98
C VAL A 180 6.26 -16.18 -3.97
N TYR A 181 6.58 -16.34 -5.27
CA TYR A 181 5.56 -16.55 -6.29
C TYR A 181 4.76 -17.83 -6.05
N LYS A 182 5.44 -18.92 -5.67
CA LYS A 182 4.77 -20.18 -5.34
C LYS A 182 3.80 -20.00 -4.18
N GLN A 183 4.22 -19.31 -3.11
CA GLN A 183 3.37 -19.06 -1.95
C GLN A 183 2.16 -18.20 -2.32
N ILE A 184 2.35 -17.13 -3.09
CA ILE A 184 1.25 -16.26 -3.55
C ILE A 184 0.26 -17.06 -4.40
N ALA A 185 0.76 -17.89 -5.32
CA ALA A 185 -0.10 -18.74 -6.16
C ALA A 185 -0.92 -19.75 -5.35
N VAL A 186 -0.31 -20.36 -4.32
CA VAL A 186 -1.00 -21.31 -3.42
C VAL A 186 -2.04 -20.59 -2.55
N ASN A 187 -1.71 -19.42 -2.03
CA ASN A 187 -2.59 -18.68 -1.13
C ASN A 187 -3.78 -18.01 -1.84
N HIS A 188 -3.65 -17.74 -3.14
CA HIS A 188 -4.64 -17.00 -3.93
C HIS A 188 -5.03 -17.77 -5.19
N ASN A 189 -5.66 -18.92 -5.00
CA ASN A 189 -6.09 -19.77 -6.11
C ASN A 189 -7.13 -19.05 -6.99
N ASN A 190 -6.99 -19.15 -8.31
CA ASN A 190 -7.84 -18.50 -9.32
C ASN A 190 -7.88 -16.96 -9.32
N SER A 191 -7.04 -16.28 -8.53
CA SER A 191 -6.98 -14.83 -8.53
C SER A 191 -6.00 -14.28 -9.57
N ARG A 192 -6.32 -13.11 -10.13
CA ARG A 192 -5.41 -12.36 -11.00
C ARG A 192 -4.41 -11.58 -10.14
N VAL A 193 -3.13 -11.88 -10.32
CA VAL A 193 -2.03 -11.22 -9.61
C VAL A 193 -1.35 -10.19 -10.51
N GLY A 194 -1.35 -8.92 -10.09
CA GLY A 194 -0.60 -7.85 -10.75
C GLY A 194 0.77 -7.71 -10.10
N MET A 195 1.85 -7.88 -10.87
CA MET A 195 3.21 -7.71 -10.37
C MET A 195 3.81 -6.40 -10.88
N TYR A 196 4.34 -5.60 -9.96
CA TYR A 196 5.03 -4.34 -10.24
C TYR A 196 6.40 -4.39 -9.59
N GLN A 197 7.44 -4.21 -10.40
CA GLN A 197 8.82 -4.14 -9.94
C GLN A 197 9.42 -2.81 -10.38
N TRP A 198 10.14 -2.14 -9.48
CA TRP A 198 10.89 -0.94 -9.80
C TRP A 198 12.36 -1.21 -9.63
N ARG A 199 13.10 -0.94 -10.69
CA ARG A 199 14.56 -1.01 -10.73
C ARG A 199 15.05 0.29 -11.36
N ILE A 200 16.06 0.87 -10.72
CA ILE A 200 16.82 2.02 -11.21
C ILE A 200 18.01 1.48 -12.00
#